data_AF-A0A8X7PMW7-F1
#
_entry.id   AF-A0A8X7PMW7-F1
#
_cell.length_a   1.000
_cell.length_b   1.000
_cell.length_c   1.000
_cell.angle_alpha   90.00
_cell.angle_beta   90.00
_cell.angle_gamma   90.00
#
_symmetry.space_group_name_H-M   'P 1'
#
loop_
_entity.id
_entity.type
_entity.pdbx_description
1 polymer ?
#
loop_
_entity_poly.entity_id
_entity_poly.type
_entity_poly.pdbx_seq_one_letter_code
_entity_poly.pdbx_strand_id
1 'polypeptide(L)'
;MSKRLFLHIVEAVKQHDNYFTQRCIASGRMSLSTLQKVTAAFRILAYGMPADATDEYIKIGESIAIECMKRFYRAIIEVFSERREMILGRQLPTIWEYNNLVTVPPF
;
A
#
# COMPACT_ATOMS: atom_id res chain seq x y z
N MET A 1 15.91 5.39 -3.19
CA MET A 1 15.77 3.91 -3.23
C MET A 1 16.39 3.37 -4.51
N SER A 2 17.02 2.19 -4.50
CA SER A 2 17.58 1.62 -5.73
C SER A 2 16.48 1.16 -6.69
N LYS A 3 16.67 1.36 -8.00
CA LYS A 3 15.70 0.97 -9.04
C LYS A 3 15.36 -0.53 -8.98
N ARG A 4 16.36 -1.37 -8.71
CA ARG A 4 16.20 -2.82 -8.64
C ARG A 4 15.29 -3.24 -7.48
N LEU A 5 15.49 -2.66 -6.29
CA LEU A 5 14.64 -2.94 -5.13
C LEU A 5 13.21 -2.46 -5.37
N PHE A 6 13.06 -1.27 -5.97
CA PHE A 6 11.73 -0.74 -6.30
C PHE A 6 10.95 -1.66 -7.23
N LEU A 7 11.57 -2.11 -8.32
CA LEU A 7 10.93 -3.02 -9.27
C LEU A 7 10.59 -4.38 -8.63
N HIS A 8 11.46 -4.89 -7.75
CA HIS A 8 11.18 -6.12 -7.01
C HIS A 8 9.95 -5.97 -6.11
N ILE A 9 9.82 -4.84 -5.40
CA ILE A 9 8.64 -4.54 -4.58
C ILE A 9 7.38 -4.40 -5.44
N VAL A 10 7.46 -3.67 -6.56
CA VAL A 10 6.34 -3.50 -7.50
C VAL A 10 5.83 -4.85 -7.99
N GLU A 11 6.74 -5.75 -8.39
CA GLU A 11 6.37 -7.07 -8.89
C GLU A 11 5.79 -7.95 -7.78
N ALA A 12 6.38 -7.95 -6.58
CA ALA A 12 5.87 -8.73 -5.46
C ALA A 12 4.45 -8.28 -5.03
N VAL A 13 4.22 -6.96 -4.96
CA VAL A 13 2.88 -6.42 -4.66
C VAL A 13 1.87 -6.73 -5.75
N LYS A 14 2.29 -6.67 -7.02
CA LYS A 14 1.43 -7.02 -8.17
C LYS A 14 1.01 -8.50 -8.15
N GLN A 15 1.91 -9.39 -7.74
CA GLN A 15 1.62 -10.82 -7.61
C GLN A 15 0.73 -11.12 -6.40
N HIS A 16 0.89 -10.35 -5.33
CA HIS A 16 0.13 -10.54 -4.09
C HIS A 16 -1.31 -10.02 -4.16
N ASP A 17 -1.53 -8.81 -4.69
CA ASP A 17 -2.86 -8.20 -4.78
C ASP A 17 -3.22 -7.80 -6.21
N ASN A 18 -4.24 -8.49 -6.73
CA ASN A 18 -4.89 -8.27 -8.00
C ASN A 18 -5.33 -6.81 -8.23
N TYR A 19 -5.59 -6.04 -7.18
CA TYR A 19 -5.88 -4.62 -7.26
C TYR A 19 -4.77 -3.81 -7.95
N PHE A 20 -3.51 -4.20 -7.80
CA PHE A 20 -2.40 -3.49 -8.41
C PHE A 20 -2.21 -3.82 -9.88
N THR A 21 -2.80 -4.91 -10.38
CA THR A 21 -2.78 -5.20 -11.82
C THR A 21 -3.59 -4.17 -12.60
N GLN A 22 -3.08 -3.77 -13.77
CA GLN A 22 -3.80 -2.87 -14.66
C GLN A 22 -4.92 -3.66 -15.35
N ARG A 23 -6.16 -3.16 -15.26
CA ARG A 23 -7.34 -3.83 -15.85
C ARG A 23 -8.25 -2.81 -16.52
N CYS A 24 -9.09 -3.28 -17.44
CA CYS A 24 -10.19 -2.48 -17.96
C CYS A 24 -11.24 -2.30 -16.86
N ILE A 25 -11.56 -1.06 -16.51
CA ILE A 25 -12.64 -0.76 -15.56
C ILE A 25 -13.98 -0.73 -16.30
N ALA A 26 -15.09 -0.80 -15.56
CA ALA A 26 -16.45 -0.88 -16.12
C ALA A 26 -16.81 0.28 -17.08
N SER A 27 -16.10 1.41 -17.00
CA SER A 27 -16.25 2.55 -17.92
C SER A 27 -15.47 2.41 -19.24
N GLY A 28 -14.84 1.26 -19.50
CA GLY A 28 -14.03 1.00 -20.70
C GLY A 28 -12.64 1.63 -20.69
N ARG A 29 -12.28 2.37 -19.62
CA ARG A 29 -10.94 2.97 -19.46
C ARG A 29 -9.98 1.96 -18.83
N MET A 30 -8.68 2.13 -19.06
CA MET A 30 -7.67 1.37 -18.31
C MET A 30 -7.54 1.95 -16.91
N SER A 31 -7.51 1.08 -15.90
CA SER A 31 -7.17 1.47 -14.54
C SER A 31 -5.75 2.04 -14.48
N LEU A 32 -5.43 2.71 -13.39
CA LEU A 32 -4.06 3.12 -13.10
C LEU A 32 -3.11 1.91 -13.15
N SER A 33 -1.91 2.14 -13.68
CA SER A 33 -0.86 1.14 -13.72
C SER A 33 -0.39 0.76 -12.31
N THR A 34 0.14 -0.45 -12.17
CA THR A 34 0.78 -0.93 -10.93
C THR A 34 1.82 0.08 -10.43
N LEU A 35 2.63 0.61 -11.35
CA LEU A 35 3.70 1.55 -11.04
C LEU A 35 3.14 2.86 -10.46
N GLN A 36 2.07 3.40 -11.03
CA GLN A 36 1.42 4.62 -10.53
C GLN A 36 0.84 4.40 -9.13
N LYS A 37 0.12 3.29 -8.92
CA LYS A 37 -0.48 2.93 -7.62
C LYS A 37 0.57 2.76 -6.53
N VAL A 38 1.64 2.02 -6.82
CA VAL A 38 2.75 1.79 -5.88
C VAL A 38 3.53 3.08 -5.62
N THR A 39 3.76 3.91 -6.63
CA THR A 39 4.45 5.20 -6.46
C THR A 39 3.64 6.16 -5.59
N ALA A 40 2.31 6.21 -5.76
CA ALA A 40 1.43 7.01 -4.92
C ALA A 40 1.53 6.55 -3.45
N ALA A 41 1.40 5.26 -3.20
CA ALA A 41 1.53 4.67 -1.86
C ALA A 41 2.89 4.98 -1.22
N PHE A 42 3.99 4.80 -1.97
CA PHE A 42 5.34 5.11 -1.48
C PHE A 42 5.50 6.58 -1.12
N ARG A 43 4.94 7.50 -1.90
CA ARG A 43 5.05 8.94 -1.64
C ARG A 43 4.29 9.34 -0.38
N ILE A 44 3.08 8.82 -0.18
CA ILE A 44 2.31 9.05 1.06
C ILE A 44 3.11 8.53 2.27
N LEU A 45 3.65 7.31 2.18
CA LEU A 45 4.41 6.70 3.29
C LEU A 45 5.75 7.38 3.57
N ALA A 46 6.49 7.78 2.53
CA ALA A 46 7.84 8.34 2.68
C ALA A 46 7.83 9.78 3.20
N TYR A 47 6.85 10.58 2.76
CA TYR A 47 6.81 12.00 3.05
C TYR A 47 5.74 12.38 4.09
N GLY A 48 4.87 11.43 4.49
CA GLY A 48 3.72 11.73 5.36
C GLY A 48 2.74 12.72 4.71
N MET A 49 2.76 12.81 3.39
CA MET A 49 1.99 13.80 2.62
C MET A 49 0.49 13.47 2.68
N PRO A 50 -0.37 14.48 2.84
CA PRO A 50 -1.80 14.28 2.72
C PRO A 50 -2.12 13.81 1.29
N ALA A 51 -3.11 12.91 1.18
CA ALA A 51 -3.37 12.20 -0.06
C ALA A 51 -3.90 13.13 -1.17
N ASP A 52 -4.43 14.29 -0.83
CA ASP A 52 -4.84 15.37 -1.73
C ASP A 52 -3.64 16.00 -2.47
N ALA A 53 -2.49 16.15 -1.81
CA ALA A 53 -1.25 16.66 -2.39
C ALA A 53 -0.57 15.65 -3.35
N THR A 54 -1.09 14.42 -3.45
CA THR A 54 -0.61 13.45 -4.46
C THR A 54 -1.12 13.73 -5.88
N ASP A 55 -2.13 14.60 -6.02
CA ASP A 55 -2.70 15.01 -7.31
C ASP A 55 -1.67 15.72 -8.20
N GLU A 56 -0.76 16.51 -7.60
CA GLU A 56 0.26 17.29 -8.34
C GLU A 56 1.23 16.42 -9.18
N TYR A 57 1.44 15.16 -8.79
CA TYR A 57 2.44 14.30 -9.44
C TYR A 57 1.86 13.16 -10.26
N ILE A 58 0.74 12.57 -9.83
CA ILE A 58 0.21 11.34 -10.46
C ILE A 58 -1.24 11.55 -10.94
N LYS A 59 -1.88 12.69 -10.61
CA LYS A 59 -3.29 12.99 -10.91
C LYS A 59 -4.23 11.86 -10.49
N ILE A 60 -4.10 11.42 -9.25
CA ILE A 60 -4.90 10.32 -8.66
C ILE A 60 -5.83 10.95 -7.63
N GLY A 61 -7.11 10.56 -7.67
CA GLY A 61 -8.07 10.97 -6.64
C GLY A 61 -7.64 10.49 -5.25
N GLU A 62 -7.77 11.36 -4.25
CA GLU A 62 -7.36 11.13 -2.85
C GLU A 62 -7.78 9.75 -2.32
N SER A 63 -9.03 9.35 -2.56
CA SER A 63 -9.58 8.06 -2.12
C SER A 63 -8.83 6.86 -2.71
N ILE A 64 -8.42 6.94 -3.98
CA ILE A 64 -7.63 5.89 -4.64
C ILE A 64 -6.22 5.87 -4.06
N ALA A 65 -5.64 7.03 -3.76
CA ALA A 65 -4.30 7.13 -3.19
C ALA A 65 -4.23 6.52 -1.77
N ILE A 66 -5.23 6.80 -0.92
CA ILE A 66 -5.37 6.20 0.42
C ILE A 66 -5.58 4.68 0.33
N GLU A 67 -6.45 4.21 -0.57
CA GLU A 67 -6.70 2.78 -0.75
C GLU A 67 -5.46 2.04 -1.27
N CYS A 68 -4.75 2.64 -2.22
CA CYS A 68 -3.46 2.13 -2.71
C CYS A 68 -2.46 2.00 -1.56
N MET A 69 -2.34 3.04 -0.71
CA MET A 69 -1.44 3.02 0.44
C MET A 69 -1.79 1.89 1.42
N LYS A 70 -3.07 1.76 1.82
CA LYS A 70 -3.50 0.72 2.78
C LYS A 70 -3.19 -0.69 2.27
N ARG A 71 -3.56 -0.98 1.02
CA ARG A 71 -3.31 -2.29 0.39
C ARG A 71 -1.82 -2.54 0.18
N PHE A 72 -1.08 -1.50 -0.21
CA PHE A 72 0.36 -1.59 -0.40
C PHE A 72 1.06 -1.94 0.92
N TYR A 73 0.77 -1.22 2.01
CA TYR A 73 1.32 -1.50 3.34
C TYR A 73 1.04 -2.93 3.78
N ARG A 74 -0.20 -3.40 3.60
CA ARG A 74 -0.60 -4.77 3.92
C ARG A 74 0.19 -5.80 3.09
N ALA A 75 0.27 -5.61 1.78
CA ALA A 75 1.04 -6.50 0.90
C ALA A 75 2.52 -6.52 1.27
N ILE A 76 3.11 -5.39 1.66
CA ILE A 76 4.50 -5.35 2.13
C ILE A 76 4.67 -6.14 3.43
N ILE A 77 3.75 -6.01 4.38
CA ILE A 77 3.81 -6.83 5.58
C ILE A 77 3.70 -8.28 5.18
N GLU A 78 2.62 -8.73 4.54
CA GLU A 78 2.38 -10.15 4.27
C GLU A 78 3.50 -10.79 3.42
N VAL A 79 4.05 -10.08 2.43
CA VAL A 79 5.13 -10.60 1.56
C VAL A 79 6.50 -10.59 2.25
N PHE A 80 6.79 -9.59 3.09
CA PHE A 80 8.13 -9.43 3.68
C PHE A 80 8.20 -9.75 5.18
N SER A 81 7.07 -10.07 5.84
CA SER A 81 6.99 -10.40 7.27
C SER A 81 7.45 -11.82 7.59
N GLU A 82 7.41 -12.76 6.64
CA GLU A 82 7.95 -14.11 6.83
C GLU A 82 9.43 -14.08 7.26
N ARG A 83 10.19 -13.07 6.79
CA ARG A 83 11.59 -12.88 7.21
C ARG A 83 11.74 -12.28 8.61
N ARG A 84 10.69 -11.65 9.15
CA ARG A 84 10.67 -11.05 10.50
C ARG A 84 10.17 -12.01 11.57
N GLU A 85 9.27 -12.93 11.25
CA GLU A 85 8.73 -13.90 12.23
C GLU A 85 9.79 -14.90 12.70
N MET A 86 10.72 -15.30 11.83
CA MET A 86 11.84 -16.16 12.23
C MET A 86 12.82 -15.50 13.22
N ILE A 87 12.92 -14.17 13.24
CA ILE A 87 13.95 -13.46 14.03
C ILE A 87 13.41 -13.04 15.40
N LEU A 88 12.08 -12.86 15.56
CA LEU A 88 11.51 -12.29 16.78
C LEU A 88 10.64 -13.22 17.62
N GLY A 89 10.33 -14.45 17.18
CA GLY A 89 9.65 -15.45 18.01
C GLY A 89 8.34 -14.95 18.66
N ARG A 90 7.69 -13.94 18.08
CA ARG A 90 6.47 -13.32 18.60
C ARG A 90 5.41 -13.33 17.51
N GLN A 91 4.32 -14.04 17.79
CA GLN A 91 3.06 -13.92 17.09
C GLN A 91 2.58 -12.48 17.23
N LEU A 92 2.52 -11.75 16.11
CA LEU A 92 1.98 -10.39 16.13
C LEU A 92 0.45 -10.47 16.27
N PRO A 93 -0.15 -9.56 17.05
CA PRO A 93 -1.60 -9.43 17.14
C PRO A 93 -2.20 -9.29 15.73
N THR A 94 -3.27 -10.03 15.45
CA THR A 94 -3.98 -9.88 14.17
C THR A 94 -4.45 -8.44 14.00
N ILE A 95 -4.62 -7.97 12.74
CA ILE A 95 -5.02 -6.58 12.41
C ILE A 95 -6.24 -6.10 13.25
N TRP A 96 -7.09 -7.02 13.71
CA TRP A 96 -8.17 -6.81 14.66
C TRP A 96 -7.75 -6.22 16.02
N GLU A 97 -6.65 -6.68 16.60
CA GLU A 97 -6.16 -6.20 17.90
C GLU A 97 -5.53 -4.80 17.80
N TYR A 98 -4.90 -4.47 16.67
CA TYR A 98 -4.33 -3.14 16.48
C TYR A 98 -5.41 -2.05 16.35
N ASN A 99 -6.55 -2.36 15.70
CA ASN A 99 -7.67 -1.43 15.55
C ASN A 99 -8.44 -1.21 16.88
N ASN A 100 -8.37 -2.15 17.82
CA ASN A 100 -8.98 -2.01 19.16
C ASN A 100 -8.09 -1.27 20.17
N LEU A 101 -6.83 -0.97 19.85
CA LEU A 101 -5.95 -0.17 20.70
C LEU A 101 -5.98 1.34 20.36
N VAL A 102 -6.64 1.73 19.26
CA VAL A 102 -6.72 3.14 18.79
C VAL A 102 -8.12 3.75 19.00
N THR A 103 -9.04 3.05 19.68
CA THR A 103 -10.27 3.65 20.18
C THR A 103 -9.97 4.45 21.44
N VAL A 104 -9.57 5.71 21.24
CA VAL A 104 -9.58 6.73 22.30
C VAL A 104 -11.00 6.82 22.87
N PRO A 105 -11.23 6.66 24.19
CA PRO A 105 -12.55 6.86 24.76
C PRO A 105 -12.94 8.34 24.65
N PRO A 106 -14.23 8.65 24.44
CA PRO A 106 -14.69 10.02 24.44
C PRO A 106 -14.63 10.56 25.87
N PHE A 107 -13.85 11.61 26.07
CA PHE A 107 -14.07 12.57 27.15
C PHE A 107 -14.69 13.83 26.54
#